data_AF-A0A2N5Z4D6-F1
#
_entry.id   AF-A0A2N5Z4D6-F1
#
_cell.length_a   1.000
_cell.length_b   1.000
_cell.length_c   1.000
_cell.angle_alpha   90.00
_cell.angle_beta   90.00
_cell.angle_gamma   90.00
#
_symmetry.space_group_name_H-M   'P 1'
#
loop_
_entity.id
_entity.type
_entity.pdbx_description
1 polymer ?
#
loop_
_entity_poly.entity_id
_entity_poly.type
_entity_poly.pdbx_seq_one_letter_code
_entity_poly.pdbx_strand_id
1 'polypeptide(L)'
;MDNLDYGVIGNCRSAALVSKTGSMDWCCLPEFDSTSVFAKLLDKEIGGSFEILVSDDYKRTQSYIYKTNILVTKFINGNDQFEIVDFMPRYKIEGSEYYAPPDVIRFVKYVSGSPVFRVKYDPKLEYAEYPTNTIISKGYIKSYTKEGNYNSVYLYTNLNYDKVINSEEIKIKDDAYFLLSYNQKILEQNVERAYLKLERTKVYWLNWSERTKGFKKYNDEVLRSALVLKLLSYDKTGAVLAAITTSLPETIGEIRNWDYRFCWIRDASMVIKIMTELGHENIARRYLNFIIDLIPEKDEKIQIMYGINREKTLTEQTLDHLSGYENSAPVRIGNAAFEQKQNDIYGILVDVIYQHFSMYETTLQNSEELWTVVLSIIK
;
A
#
# COMPACT_ATOMS: atom_id res chain seq x y z
N MET A 1 12.42 16.14 -11.89
CA MET A 1 12.59 15.31 -10.69
C MET A 1 12.71 13.88 -11.18
N ASP A 2 13.94 13.39 -11.39
CA ASP A 2 14.21 12.02 -11.89
C ASP A 2 14.27 10.98 -10.75
N ASN A 3 13.83 11.36 -9.54
CA ASN A 3 14.14 10.69 -8.27
C ASN A 3 12.96 9.94 -7.62
N LEU A 4 11.75 9.98 -8.20
CA LEU A 4 10.55 9.30 -7.68
C LEU A 4 9.80 8.50 -8.76
N ASP A 5 10.53 7.72 -9.55
CA ASP A 5 9.96 6.81 -10.54
C ASP A 5 9.66 5.44 -9.89
N TYR A 6 8.50 5.38 -9.23
CA TYR A 6 8.00 4.22 -8.49
C TYR A 6 6.60 3.81 -8.96
N GLY A 7 6.42 2.51 -9.17
CA GLY A 7 5.10 1.89 -9.23
C GLY A 7 4.59 1.52 -7.84
N VAL A 8 3.35 1.91 -7.53
CA VAL A 8 2.62 1.44 -6.35
C VAL A 8 1.87 0.13 -6.63
N ILE A 9 1.91 -0.79 -5.68
CA ILE A 9 1.04 -1.97 -5.60
C ILE A 9 0.33 -2.00 -4.25
N GLY A 10 -0.87 -2.58 -4.18
CA GLY A 10 -1.64 -2.57 -2.93
C GLY A 10 -2.98 -3.28 -3.05
N ASN A 11 -3.58 -3.62 -1.92
CA ASN A 11 -4.85 -4.37 -1.85
C ASN A 11 -5.90 -3.75 -0.94
N CYS A 12 -5.82 -2.43 -0.73
CA CYS A 12 -6.67 -1.68 0.19
C CYS A 12 -6.48 -2.06 1.67
N ARG A 13 -5.48 -2.88 2.02
CA ARG A 13 -5.08 -3.15 3.40
C ARG A 13 -3.71 -2.58 3.70
N SER A 14 -2.78 -2.79 2.77
CA SER A 14 -1.48 -2.13 2.74
C SER A 14 -1.05 -1.91 1.28
N ALA A 15 0.16 -1.35 1.11
CA ALA A 15 0.79 -1.08 -0.17
C ALA A 15 2.33 -1.14 -0.08
N ALA A 16 2.95 -1.22 -1.25
CA ALA A 16 4.40 -1.14 -1.42
C ALA A 16 4.76 -0.26 -2.63
N LEU A 17 5.94 0.34 -2.59
CA LEU A 17 6.53 1.07 -3.73
C LEU A 17 7.68 0.27 -4.33
N VAL A 18 7.60 0.08 -5.64
CA VAL A 18 8.58 -0.64 -6.45
C VAL A 18 9.22 0.33 -7.43
N SER A 19 10.53 0.51 -7.36
CA SER A 19 11.27 1.41 -8.24
C SER A 19 11.21 0.93 -9.70
N LYS A 20 11.54 1.82 -10.64
CA LYS A 20 11.71 1.46 -12.07
C LYS A 20 12.70 0.32 -12.34
N THR A 21 13.58 0.01 -11.38
CA THR A 21 14.54 -1.10 -11.50
C THR A 21 14.00 -2.43 -10.99
N GLY A 22 12.78 -2.46 -10.45
CA GLY A 22 12.18 -3.64 -9.81
C GLY A 22 12.62 -3.82 -8.36
N SER A 23 13.11 -2.78 -7.69
CA SER A 23 13.45 -2.82 -6.26
C SER A 23 12.24 -2.41 -5.44
N MET A 24 11.77 -3.24 -4.51
CA MET A 24 10.75 -2.83 -3.55
C MET A 24 11.43 -2.12 -2.38
N ASP A 25 11.27 -0.79 -2.34
CA ASP A 25 12.01 0.10 -1.44
C ASP A 25 11.17 0.59 -0.25
N TRP A 26 9.85 0.42 -0.34
CA TRP A 26 8.90 0.77 0.72
C TRP A 26 7.84 -0.29 0.85
N CYS A 27 7.62 -0.79 2.07
CA CYS A 27 6.51 -1.70 2.38
C CYS A 27 6.26 -1.68 3.90
N CYS A 28 5.00 -1.46 4.30
CA CYS A 28 4.54 -1.60 5.67
C CYS A 28 3.59 -2.80 5.76
N LEU A 29 3.71 -3.64 6.78
CA LEU A 29 2.79 -4.76 6.99
C LEU A 29 2.45 -4.88 8.49
N PRO A 30 1.21 -5.26 8.84
CA PRO A 30 0.14 -5.75 7.95
C PRO A 30 -0.78 -4.66 7.36
N GLU A 31 -0.71 -3.44 7.86
CA GLU A 31 -1.58 -2.31 7.49
C GLU A 31 -0.73 -1.11 7.05
N PHE A 32 -1.35 -0.08 6.47
CA PHE A 32 -0.61 1.05 5.90
C PHE A 32 0.24 1.81 6.93
N ASP A 33 -0.31 2.08 8.12
CA ASP A 33 0.34 2.80 9.21
C ASP A 33 1.20 1.91 10.11
N SER A 34 1.31 0.61 9.78
CA SER A 34 2.22 -0.31 10.45
C SER A 34 3.69 0.10 10.24
N THR A 35 4.56 -0.45 11.07
CA THR A 35 6.01 -0.28 10.93
C THR A 35 6.52 -0.85 9.60
N SER A 36 7.65 -0.32 9.13
CA SER A 36 8.19 -0.76 7.84
C SER A 36 8.77 -2.17 7.91
N VAL A 37 8.60 -2.92 6.83
CA VAL A 37 9.44 -4.06 6.47
C VAL A 37 10.61 -3.62 5.59
N PHE A 38 10.36 -2.63 4.73
CA PHE A 38 11.37 -1.95 3.90
C PHE A 38 11.13 -0.45 3.97
N ALA A 39 12.21 0.30 4.20
CA ALA A 39 12.23 1.75 4.33
C ALA A 39 13.45 2.36 3.61
N LYS A 40 13.92 1.74 2.51
CA LYS A 40 15.03 2.26 1.71
C LYS A 40 14.81 3.68 1.19
N LEU A 41 13.55 4.10 1.05
CA LEU A 41 13.22 5.50 0.78
C LEU A 41 13.65 6.45 1.91
N LEU A 42 13.55 6.04 3.16
CA LEU A 42 13.95 6.85 4.31
C LEU A 42 15.44 6.74 4.59
N ASP A 43 16.07 5.62 4.28
CA ASP A 43 17.51 5.45 4.43
C ASP A 43 18.05 4.38 3.46
N LYS A 44 18.96 4.76 2.57
CA LYS A 44 19.49 3.88 1.52
C LYS A 44 20.33 2.73 2.07
N GLU A 45 20.94 2.91 3.24
CA GLU A 45 21.91 1.99 3.83
C GLU A 45 21.25 1.03 4.83
N ILE A 46 20.45 1.56 5.76
CA ILE A 46 19.85 0.76 6.84
C ILE A 46 18.38 0.45 6.65
N GLY A 47 17.69 1.10 5.70
CA GLY A 47 16.25 0.96 5.49
C GLY A 47 15.80 -0.37 4.86
N GLY A 48 16.71 -1.11 4.22
CA GLY A 48 16.43 -2.43 3.67
C GLY A 48 15.50 -2.43 2.45
N SER A 49 15.57 -3.49 1.65
CA SER A 49 14.85 -3.61 0.38
C SER A 49 14.66 -5.05 -0.06
N PHE A 50 13.79 -5.25 -1.05
CA PHE A 50 13.70 -6.51 -1.80
C PHE A 50 13.98 -6.25 -3.29
N GLU A 51 15.17 -6.66 -3.75
CA GLU A 51 15.67 -6.35 -5.09
C GLU A 51 15.91 -7.61 -5.93
N ILE A 52 15.66 -7.48 -7.24
CA ILE A 52 16.07 -8.44 -8.26
C ILE A 52 17.29 -7.83 -8.98
N LEU A 53 18.45 -8.44 -8.76
CA LEU A 53 19.73 -7.95 -9.26
C LEU A 53 20.11 -8.74 -10.52
N VAL A 54 20.31 -8.02 -11.63
CA VAL A 54 20.74 -8.55 -12.92
C VAL A 54 22.05 -7.89 -13.35
N SER A 55 22.72 -8.43 -14.39
CA SER A 55 23.85 -7.71 -15.01
C SER A 55 23.37 -6.42 -15.67
N ASP A 56 24.29 -5.47 -15.87
CA ASP A 56 23.99 -4.18 -16.50
C ASP A 56 23.54 -4.29 -17.97
N ASP A 57 23.75 -5.45 -18.59
CA ASP A 57 23.31 -5.75 -19.96
C ASP A 57 21.77 -5.86 -20.10
N TYR A 58 21.06 -6.07 -18.98
CA TYR A 58 19.61 -6.18 -18.99
C TYR A 58 18.94 -4.82 -19.13
N LYS A 59 18.17 -4.67 -20.20
CA LYS A 59 17.23 -3.56 -20.35
C LYS A 59 16.00 -3.80 -19.47
N ARG A 60 15.57 -2.74 -18.78
CA ARG A 60 14.42 -2.75 -17.87
C ARG A 60 13.33 -1.83 -18.37
N THR A 61 12.09 -2.32 -18.39
CA THR A 61 10.90 -1.51 -18.68
C THR A 61 9.81 -1.88 -17.69
N GLN A 62 9.15 -0.88 -17.13
CA GLN A 62 8.09 -1.07 -16.14
C GLN A 62 6.75 -0.53 -16.65
N SER A 63 5.69 -1.29 -16.41
CA SER A 63 4.32 -0.92 -16.80
C SER A 63 3.30 -1.64 -15.95
N TYR A 64 2.13 -1.03 -15.74
CA TYR A 64 0.99 -1.73 -15.17
C TYR A 64 0.33 -2.67 -16.19
N ILE A 65 -0.17 -3.83 -15.74
CA ILE A 65 -1.13 -4.58 -16.53
C ILE A 65 -2.37 -3.69 -16.72
N TYR A 66 -2.82 -3.60 -17.97
CA TYR A 66 -3.89 -2.71 -18.42
C TYR A 66 -5.09 -2.68 -17.45
N LYS A 67 -5.46 -1.48 -17.00
CA LYS A 67 -6.56 -1.21 -16.05
C LYS A 67 -6.45 -1.92 -14.69
N THR A 68 -5.24 -2.15 -14.18
CA THR A 68 -5.03 -2.78 -12.86
C THR A 68 -3.98 -2.10 -11.97
N ASN A 69 -3.88 -2.53 -10.71
CA ASN A 69 -2.77 -2.22 -9.80
C ASN A 69 -1.73 -3.36 -9.74
N ILE A 70 -1.53 -4.07 -10.85
CA ILE A 70 -0.52 -5.12 -10.97
C ILE A 70 0.63 -4.56 -11.82
N LEU A 71 1.83 -4.53 -11.24
CA LEU A 71 3.00 -3.93 -11.85
C LEU A 71 3.87 -5.01 -12.50
N VAL A 72 4.35 -4.74 -13.71
CA VAL A 72 5.25 -5.65 -14.44
C VAL A 72 6.56 -4.92 -14.71
N THR A 73 7.66 -5.48 -14.22
CA THR A 73 9.02 -5.05 -14.60
C THR A 73 9.62 -6.12 -15.49
N LYS A 74 9.90 -5.78 -16.74
CA LYS A 74 10.50 -6.69 -17.73
C LYS A 74 12.01 -6.56 -17.73
N PHE A 75 12.71 -7.67 -17.85
CA PHE A 75 14.16 -7.77 -17.92
C PHE A 75 14.53 -8.48 -19.22
N ILE A 76 15.27 -7.78 -20.10
CA ILE A 76 15.64 -8.29 -21.44
C ILE A 76 17.14 -8.14 -21.68
N ASN A 77 17.82 -9.25 -21.89
CA ASN A 77 19.19 -9.30 -22.39
C ASN A 77 19.30 -10.33 -23.53
N GLY A 78 19.19 -9.88 -24.79
CA GLY A 78 19.18 -10.78 -25.94
C GLY A 78 18.04 -11.81 -25.88
N ASN A 79 18.40 -13.09 -25.84
CA ASN A 79 17.44 -14.19 -25.72
C ASN A 79 17.01 -14.45 -24.26
N ASP A 80 17.73 -13.92 -23.28
CA ASP A 80 17.44 -14.11 -21.86
C ASP A 80 16.42 -13.08 -21.39
N GLN A 81 15.20 -13.54 -21.14
CA GLN A 81 14.06 -12.67 -20.83
C GLN A 81 13.21 -13.25 -19.70
N PHE A 82 12.80 -12.38 -18.78
CA PHE A 82 11.84 -12.70 -17.74
C PHE A 82 11.10 -11.44 -17.28
N GLU A 83 9.98 -11.62 -16.61
CA GLU A 83 9.18 -10.54 -16.05
C GLU A 83 8.99 -10.75 -14.54
N ILE A 84 9.04 -9.67 -13.77
CA ILE A 84 8.60 -9.65 -12.37
C ILE A 84 7.24 -8.99 -12.33
N VAL A 85 6.23 -9.76 -11.92
CA VAL A 85 4.84 -9.31 -11.76
C VAL A 85 4.57 -9.11 -10.27
N ASP A 86 4.61 -7.86 -9.84
CA ASP A 86 4.42 -7.43 -8.45
C ASP A 86 2.94 -7.09 -8.20
N PHE A 87 2.33 -7.70 -7.17
CA PHE A 87 0.96 -7.42 -6.76
C PHE A 87 0.68 -7.80 -5.31
N MET A 88 -0.35 -7.20 -4.73
CA MET A 88 -0.92 -7.65 -3.46
C MET A 88 -2.28 -8.30 -3.72
N PRO A 89 -2.54 -9.53 -3.24
CA PRO A 89 -3.78 -10.25 -3.56
C PRO A 89 -5.03 -9.49 -3.11
N ARG A 90 -6.00 -9.36 -4.01
CA ARG A 90 -7.34 -8.86 -3.72
C ARG A 90 -8.38 -9.48 -4.64
N TYR A 91 -9.33 -10.24 -4.09
CA TYR A 91 -10.42 -10.80 -4.88
C TYR A 91 -11.60 -11.22 -4.00
N LYS A 92 -12.77 -11.40 -4.60
CA LYS A 92 -13.95 -11.92 -3.90
C LYS A 92 -13.80 -13.41 -3.61
N ILE A 93 -14.25 -13.84 -2.44
CA ILE A 93 -14.37 -15.26 -2.08
C ILE A 93 -15.83 -15.69 -2.18
N GLU A 94 -16.67 -15.31 -1.21
CA GLU A 94 -18.11 -15.52 -1.19
C GLU A 94 -18.83 -14.25 -0.69
N GLY A 95 -20.05 -14.01 -1.18
CA GLY A 95 -20.87 -12.85 -0.80
C GLY A 95 -20.17 -11.51 -1.02
N SER A 96 -20.16 -10.67 0.02
CA SER A 96 -19.52 -9.34 0.03
C SER A 96 -18.08 -9.35 0.54
N GLU A 97 -17.52 -10.51 0.89
CA GLU A 97 -16.20 -10.61 1.49
C GLU A 97 -15.07 -10.61 0.45
N TYR A 98 -14.00 -9.90 0.80
CA TYR A 98 -12.78 -9.84 -0.01
C TYR A 98 -11.64 -10.56 0.71
N TYR A 99 -10.93 -11.40 -0.05
CA TYR A 99 -9.63 -11.90 0.34
C TYR A 99 -8.57 -10.84 0.04
N ALA A 100 -8.09 -10.16 1.06
CA ALA A 100 -7.02 -9.15 1.00
C ALA A 100 -6.01 -9.33 2.15
N PRO A 101 -5.20 -10.41 2.13
CA PRO A 101 -4.21 -10.67 3.17
C PRO A 101 -3.07 -9.64 3.11
N PRO A 102 -2.31 -9.43 4.20
CA PRO A 102 -1.07 -8.65 4.19
C PRO A 102 0.08 -9.42 3.50
N ASP A 103 -0.12 -9.70 2.21
CA ASP A 103 0.77 -10.47 1.35
C ASP A 103 1.24 -9.60 0.18
N VAL A 104 2.54 -9.65 -0.12
CA VAL A 104 3.13 -9.18 -1.38
C VAL A 104 3.58 -10.39 -2.17
N ILE A 105 3.15 -10.50 -3.43
CA ILE A 105 3.59 -11.55 -4.34
C ILE A 105 4.37 -10.91 -5.48
N ARG A 106 5.58 -11.45 -5.70
CA ARG A 106 6.43 -11.15 -6.85
C ARG A 106 6.48 -12.43 -7.69
N PHE A 107 5.67 -12.50 -8.73
CA PHE A 107 5.66 -13.66 -9.62
C PHE A 107 6.73 -13.48 -10.70
N VAL A 108 7.66 -14.42 -10.77
CA VAL A 108 8.74 -14.44 -11.76
C VAL A 108 8.27 -15.24 -12.94
N LYS A 109 7.90 -14.56 -14.02
CA LYS A 109 7.46 -15.19 -15.25
C LYS A 109 8.65 -15.41 -16.17
N TYR A 110 8.97 -16.66 -16.45
CA TYR A 110 9.97 -17.01 -17.45
C TYR A 110 9.43 -16.69 -18.86
N VAL A 111 10.25 -16.08 -19.70
CA VAL A 111 9.87 -15.75 -21.09
C VAL A 111 10.71 -16.54 -22.08
N SER A 112 12.04 -16.43 -22.02
CA SER A 112 12.94 -17.13 -22.94
C SER A 112 14.38 -17.20 -22.42
N GLY A 113 15.17 -18.10 -23.01
CA GLY A 113 16.61 -18.18 -22.79
C GLY A 113 17.00 -18.91 -21.50
N SER A 114 17.99 -18.39 -20.79
CA SER A 114 18.48 -18.89 -19.51
C SER A 114 18.84 -17.73 -18.58
N PRO A 115 17.87 -16.85 -18.28
CA PRO A 115 18.13 -15.66 -17.50
C PRO A 115 18.65 -16.00 -16.10
N VAL A 116 19.56 -15.15 -15.63
CA VAL A 116 20.23 -15.27 -14.35
C VAL A 116 20.04 -13.97 -13.58
N PHE A 117 19.67 -14.10 -12.31
CA PHE A 117 19.59 -12.97 -11.39
C PHE A 117 20.03 -13.40 -9.99
N ARG A 118 20.32 -12.41 -9.15
CA ARG A 118 20.51 -12.57 -7.71
C ARG A 118 19.37 -11.87 -6.98
N VAL A 119 19.06 -12.33 -5.78
CA VAL A 119 18.05 -11.69 -4.93
C VAL A 119 18.76 -10.96 -3.82
N LYS A 120 18.43 -9.68 -3.60
CA LYS A 120 18.76 -9.00 -2.35
C LYS A 120 17.50 -8.96 -1.51
N TYR A 121 17.42 -9.84 -0.52
CA TYR A 121 16.34 -9.88 0.47
C TYR A 121 16.86 -9.36 1.80
N ASP A 122 16.61 -8.09 2.08
CA ASP A 122 17.11 -7.40 3.27
C ASP A 122 15.96 -6.72 4.03
N PRO A 123 15.06 -7.49 4.68
CA PRO A 123 14.02 -6.91 5.50
C PRO A 123 14.61 -6.24 6.74
N LYS A 124 14.11 -5.05 7.04
CA LYS A 124 14.48 -4.24 8.18
C LYS A 124 13.19 -3.83 8.91
N LEU A 125 12.75 -4.74 9.76
CA LEU A 125 11.51 -4.59 10.53
C LEU A 125 11.62 -3.40 11.50
N GLU A 126 10.47 -2.85 11.90
CA GLU A 126 10.40 -1.77 12.89
C GLU A 126 11.28 -0.56 12.50
N TYR A 127 11.27 -0.13 11.22
CA TYR A 127 12.10 0.97 10.72
C TYR A 127 13.60 0.80 10.96
N ALA A 128 14.08 -0.45 10.97
CA ALA A 128 15.47 -0.78 11.28
C ALA A 128 15.93 -0.32 12.67
N GLU A 129 15.00 -0.04 13.59
CA GLU A 129 15.31 0.43 14.95
C GLU A 129 16.13 -0.62 15.72
N TYR A 130 15.83 -1.91 15.49
CA TYR A 130 16.57 -3.04 16.05
C TYR A 130 17.03 -4.02 14.96
N PRO A 131 18.08 -4.84 15.22
CA PRO A 131 18.54 -5.84 14.28
C PRO A 131 17.45 -6.86 13.88
N THR A 132 17.19 -6.99 12.58
CA THR A 132 16.34 -8.05 12.03
C THR A 132 17.15 -9.33 11.84
N ASN A 133 16.67 -10.42 12.43
CA ASN A 133 17.26 -11.75 12.33
C ASN A 133 16.54 -12.53 11.22
N THR A 134 17.29 -13.16 10.31
CA THR A 134 16.72 -14.00 9.24
C THR A 134 17.21 -15.43 9.35
N ILE A 135 16.29 -16.41 9.31
CA ILE A 135 16.60 -17.84 9.38
C ILE A 135 15.83 -18.61 8.32
N ILE A 136 16.41 -19.71 7.82
CA ILE A 136 15.69 -20.70 7.02
C ILE A 136 14.97 -21.64 7.98
N SER A 137 13.67 -21.81 7.77
CA SER A 137 12.82 -22.78 8.46
C SER A 137 12.25 -23.79 7.47
N LYS A 138 11.60 -24.85 7.96
CA LYS A 138 11.00 -25.86 7.08
C LYS A 138 9.90 -25.24 6.22
N GLY A 139 10.21 -25.03 4.94
CA GLY A 139 9.27 -24.53 3.93
C GLY A 139 9.17 -23.01 3.80
N TYR A 140 9.96 -22.22 4.53
CA TYR A 140 9.98 -20.74 4.40
C TYR A 140 11.23 -20.13 5.03
N ILE A 141 11.51 -18.87 4.67
CA ILE A 141 12.48 -18.01 5.34
C ILE A 141 11.72 -17.12 6.32
N LYS A 142 12.17 -17.03 7.57
CA LYS A 142 11.57 -16.17 8.61
C LYS A 142 12.51 -15.03 8.95
N SER A 143 12.00 -13.81 8.91
CA SER A 143 12.69 -12.61 9.39
C SER A 143 11.94 -12.04 10.60
N TYR A 144 12.64 -11.74 11.69
CA TYR A 144 12.02 -11.35 12.96
C TYR A 144 12.93 -10.47 13.84
N THR A 145 12.33 -9.69 14.72
CA THR A 145 13.02 -8.93 15.77
C THR A 145 13.13 -9.74 17.06
N LYS A 146 14.23 -9.56 17.81
CA LYS A 146 14.41 -10.11 19.17
C LYS A 146 14.39 -9.03 20.25
N GLU A 147 14.66 -7.79 19.84
CA GLU A 147 14.70 -6.59 20.67
C GLU A 147 13.57 -5.66 20.24
N GLY A 148 13.09 -4.83 21.17
CA GLY A 148 11.91 -3.99 20.94
C GLY A 148 10.62 -4.79 20.80
N ASN A 149 9.71 -4.30 19.96
CA ASN A 149 8.48 -5.01 19.63
C ASN A 149 8.79 -6.24 18.79
N TYR A 150 8.24 -7.39 19.19
CA TYR A 150 8.33 -8.60 18.38
C TYR A 150 7.48 -8.44 17.12
N ASN A 151 8.14 -8.50 15.97
CA ASN A 151 7.51 -8.54 14.66
C ASN A 151 8.18 -9.64 13.81
N SER A 152 7.44 -10.19 12.86
CA SER A 152 7.99 -11.20 11.96
C SER A 152 7.27 -11.26 10.62
N VAL A 153 8.05 -11.56 9.57
CA VAL A 153 7.54 -11.83 8.22
C VAL A 153 8.10 -13.14 7.70
N TYR A 154 7.39 -13.70 6.72
CA TYR A 154 7.64 -15.02 6.15
C TYR A 154 7.77 -14.91 4.64
N LEU A 155 8.91 -15.36 4.10
CA LEU A 155 9.16 -15.43 2.67
C LEU A 155 9.06 -16.88 2.19
N TYR A 156 8.20 -17.11 1.20
CA TYR A 156 8.02 -18.39 0.52
C TYR A 156 8.45 -18.27 -0.94
N THR A 157 9.13 -19.27 -1.48
CA THR A 157 9.52 -19.34 -2.89
C THR A 157 9.73 -20.79 -3.31
N ASN A 158 9.62 -21.10 -4.61
CA ASN A 158 10.07 -22.38 -5.17
C ASN A 158 11.56 -22.38 -5.54
N LEU A 159 12.27 -21.27 -5.31
CA LEU A 159 13.71 -21.17 -5.52
C LEU A 159 14.48 -21.68 -4.28
N ASN A 160 15.75 -21.98 -4.47
CA ASN A 160 16.61 -22.43 -3.38
C ASN A 160 16.79 -21.31 -2.32
N TYR A 161 16.47 -21.62 -1.06
CA TYR A 161 16.46 -20.63 0.02
C TYR A 161 17.84 -20.10 0.39
N ASP A 162 18.87 -20.94 0.39
CA ASP A 162 20.26 -20.52 0.65
C ASP A 162 20.72 -19.53 -0.41
N LYS A 163 20.44 -19.81 -1.69
CA LYS A 163 20.76 -18.89 -2.79
C LYS A 163 20.08 -17.53 -2.66
N VAL A 164 18.82 -17.52 -2.20
CA VAL A 164 18.06 -16.28 -1.99
C VAL A 164 18.63 -15.44 -0.85
N ILE A 165 18.96 -16.06 0.28
CA ILE A 165 19.51 -15.35 1.46
C ILE A 165 20.95 -14.88 1.21
N ASN A 166 21.77 -15.71 0.56
CA ASN A 166 23.18 -15.39 0.30
C ASN A 166 23.38 -14.52 -0.95
N SER A 167 22.29 -14.13 -1.62
CA SER A 167 22.34 -13.38 -2.88
C SER A 167 23.20 -14.05 -3.96
N GLU A 168 23.10 -15.37 -4.08
CA GLU A 168 23.80 -16.16 -5.10
C GLU A 168 23.08 -16.10 -6.45
N GLU A 169 23.78 -16.47 -7.52
CA GLU A 169 23.18 -16.56 -8.85
C GLU A 169 22.14 -17.68 -8.94
N ILE A 170 20.96 -17.29 -9.40
CA ILE A 170 19.81 -18.14 -9.67
C ILE A 170 19.53 -18.08 -11.16
N LYS A 171 19.64 -19.24 -11.82
CA LYS A 171 19.20 -19.44 -13.19
C LYS A 171 17.80 -20.04 -13.17
N ILE A 172 16.87 -19.44 -13.90
CA ILE A 172 15.51 -19.96 -14.05
C ILE A 172 15.30 -20.56 -15.43
N LYS A 173 14.44 -21.58 -15.51
CA LYS A 173 13.99 -22.22 -16.76
C LYS A 173 12.46 -22.31 -16.87
N ASP A 174 11.79 -22.04 -15.75
CA ASP A 174 10.35 -22.10 -15.56
C ASP A 174 9.95 -20.95 -14.64
N ASP A 175 8.65 -20.74 -14.49
CA ASP A 175 8.12 -19.73 -13.59
C ASP A 175 8.53 -19.98 -12.13
N ALA A 176 8.72 -18.88 -11.40
CA ALA A 176 8.98 -18.89 -9.99
C ALA A 176 8.16 -17.83 -9.26
N TYR A 177 8.20 -17.82 -7.94
CA TYR A 177 7.49 -16.81 -7.17
C TYR A 177 8.24 -16.46 -5.89
N PHE A 178 7.96 -15.27 -5.38
CA PHE A 178 8.22 -14.87 -4.01
C PHE A 178 6.90 -14.43 -3.39
N LEU A 179 6.56 -14.99 -2.24
CA LEU A 179 5.45 -14.54 -1.40
C LEU A 179 6.03 -14.06 -0.08
N LEU A 180 6.03 -12.74 0.12
CA LEU A 180 6.30 -12.12 1.40
C LEU A 180 4.98 -11.94 2.15
N SER A 181 4.87 -12.48 3.34
CA SER A 181 3.64 -12.49 4.12
C SER A 181 3.90 -12.10 5.57
N TYR A 182 3.01 -11.26 6.12
CA TYR A 182 3.03 -10.98 7.55
C TYR A 182 2.66 -12.22 8.40
N ASN A 183 1.65 -12.98 7.95
CA ASN A 183 1.19 -14.18 8.66
C ASN A 183 1.84 -15.45 8.09
N GLN A 184 2.22 -16.37 8.97
CA GLN A 184 2.66 -17.70 8.53
C GLN A 184 1.54 -18.41 7.76
N LYS A 185 1.86 -19.02 6.62
CA LYS A 185 0.91 -19.80 5.82
C LYS A 185 0.78 -21.22 6.36
N ILE A 186 -0.47 -21.65 6.52
CA ILE A 186 -0.84 -23.01 6.91
C ILE A 186 -0.74 -23.96 5.69
N LEU A 187 -1.27 -23.52 4.56
CA LEU A 187 -1.22 -24.29 3.32
C LEU A 187 0.16 -24.17 2.66
N GLU A 188 0.57 -25.23 1.98
CA GLU A 188 1.74 -25.18 1.10
C GLU A 188 1.59 -24.09 0.05
N GLN A 189 2.68 -23.38 -0.23
CA GLN A 189 2.74 -22.34 -1.26
C GLN A 189 3.53 -22.91 -2.43
N ASN A 190 3.08 -22.61 -3.65
CA ASN A 190 3.72 -23.05 -4.88
C ASN A 190 3.41 -22.06 -6.01
N VAL A 191 4.02 -22.29 -7.17
CA VAL A 191 3.88 -21.44 -8.36
C VAL A 191 2.43 -21.33 -8.80
N GLU A 192 1.69 -22.44 -8.85
CA GLU A 192 0.29 -22.48 -9.27
C GLU A 192 -0.61 -21.63 -8.37
N ARG A 193 -0.44 -21.69 -7.05
CA ARG A 193 -1.19 -20.86 -6.10
C ARG A 193 -0.85 -19.38 -6.25
N ALA A 194 0.41 -19.05 -6.50
CA ALA A 194 0.82 -17.67 -6.77
C ALA A 194 0.18 -17.14 -8.06
N TYR A 195 0.20 -17.95 -9.13
CA TYR A 195 -0.44 -17.62 -10.40
C TYR A 195 -1.97 -17.50 -10.31
N LEU A 196 -2.63 -18.40 -9.58
CA LEU A 196 -4.07 -18.31 -9.33
C LEU A 196 -4.44 -17.01 -8.60
N LYS A 197 -3.63 -16.60 -7.60
CA LYS A 197 -3.82 -15.31 -6.91
C LYS A 197 -3.62 -14.14 -7.86
N LEU A 198 -2.67 -14.22 -8.79
CA LEU A 198 -2.45 -13.20 -9.82
C LEU A 198 -3.70 -13.03 -10.70
N GLU A 199 -4.20 -14.12 -11.28
CA GLU A 199 -5.36 -14.05 -12.18
C GLU A 199 -6.63 -13.58 -11.45
N ARG A 200 -6.89 -14.06 -10.23
CA ARG A 200 -8.01 -13.57 -9.42
C ARG A 200 -7.91 -12.07 -9.11
N THR A 201 -6.70 -11.61 -8.80
CA THR A 201 -6.44 -10.19 -8.51
C THR A 201 -6.60 -9.32 -9.76
N LYS A 202 -6.15 -9.82 -10.90
CA LYS A 202 -6.34 -9.18 -12.21
C LYS A 202 -7.83 -9.05 -12.54
N VAL A 203 -8.61 -10.12 -12.40
CA VAL A 203 -10.06 -10.10 -12.59
C VAL A 203 -10.74 -9.11 -11.64
N TYR A 204 -10.32 -9.04 -10.37
CA TYR A 204 -10.84 -8.04 -9.43
C TYR A 204 -10.63 -6.61 -9.95
N TRP A 205 -9.40 -6.26 -10.34
CA TRP A 205 -9.10 -4.90 -10.79
C TRP A 205 -9.78 -4.57 -12.11
N LEU A 206 -9.83 -5.50 -13.07
CA LEU A 206 -10.56 -5.30 -14.33
C LEU A 206 -12.05 -5.05 -14.08
N ASN A 207 -12.68 -5.86 -13.24
CA ASN A 207 -14.08 -5.68 -12.87
C ASN A 207 -14.32 -4.38 -12.11
N TRP A 208 -13.35 -3.93 -11.30
CA TRP A 208 -13.44 -2.66 -10.60
C TRP A 208 -13.31 -1.48 -11.57
N SER A 209 -12.31 -1.50 -12.44
CA SER A 209 -12.05 -0.49 -13.45
C SER A 209 -13.19 -0.35 -14.45
N GLU A 210 -13.85 -1.46 -14.83
CA GLU A 210 -14.96 -1.44 -15.79
C GLU A 210 -16.19 -0.68 -15.28
N ARG A 211 -16.39 -0.60 -13.95
CA ARG A 211 -17.45 0.23 -13.36
C ARG A 211 -17.10 1.71 -13.29
N THR A 212 -15.85 2.06 -13.55
CA THR A 212 -15.41 3.46 -13.52
C THR A 212 -15.93 4.18 -14.75
N LYS A 213 -16.61 5.31 -14.54
CA LYS A 213 -17.11 6.16 -15.61
C LYS A 213 -15.99 6.52 -16.59
N GLY A 214 -16.23 6.30 -17.89
CA GLY A 214 -15.30 6.64 -18.96
C GLY A 214 -15.42 8.09 -19.44
N PHE A 215 -14.31 8.66 -19.90
CA PHE A 215 -14.23 10.03 -20.41
C PHE A 215 -13.67 10.05 -21.84
N LYS A 216 -14.02 11.08 -22.63
CA LYS A 216 -13.50 11.22 -24.01
C LYS A 216 -12.06 11.74 -24.06
N LYS A 217 -11.64 12.49 -23.04
CA LYS A 217 -10.30 13.06 -22.91
C LYS A 217 -9.71 12.63 -21.58
N TYR A 218 -8.40 12.37 -21.56
CA TYR A 218 -7.63 12.02 -20.36
C TYR A 218 -8.13 10.77 -19.61
N ASN A 219 -8.77 9.83 -20.32
CA ASN A 219 -9.40 8.67 -19.68
C ASN A 219 -8.40 7.77 -18.96
N ASP A 220 -7.22 7.60 -19.54
CA ASP A 220 -6.19 6.73 -19.00
C ASP A 220 -5.59 7.32 -17.73
N GLU A 221 -5.38 8.63 -17.70
CA GLU A 221 -4.94 9.39 -16.53
C GLU A 221 -6.00 9.36 -15.42
N VAL A 222 -7.27 9.62 -15.76
CA VAL A 222 -8.38 9.57 -14.78
C VAL A 222 -8.50 8.16 -14.18
N LEU A 223 -8.47 7.11 -15.00
CA LEU A 223 -8.56 5.75 -14.51
C LEU A 223 -7.34 5.35 -13.67
N ARG A 224 -6.14 5.77 -14.07
CA ARG A 224 -4.91 5.51 -13.33
C ARG A 224 -4.96 6.16 -11.94
N SER A 225 -5.42 7.40 -11.85
CA SER A 225 -5.63 8.10 -10.58
C SER A 225 -6.72 7.44 -9.74
N ALA A 226 -7.87 7.09 -10.33
CA ALA A 226 -8.96 6.42 -9.62
C ALA A 226 -8.52 5.09 -8.99
N LEU A 227 -7.69 4.31 -9.69
CA LEU A 227 -7.12 3.06 -9.17
C LEU A 227 -6.17 3.30 -7.98
N VAL A 228 -5.41 4.40 -7.96
CA VAL A 228 -4.55 4.78 -6.81
C VAL A 228 -5.43 5.21 -5.63
N LEU A 229 -6.42 6.07 -5.86
CA LEU A 229 -7.36 6.51 -4.82
C LEU A 229 -8.11 5.32 -4.22
N LYS A 230 -8.53 4.36 -5.05
CA LYS A 230 -9.14 3.11 -4.58
C LYS A 230 -8.19 2.29 -3.72
N LEU A 231 -6.92 2.21 -4.10
CA LEU A 231 -5.88 1.52 -3.35
C LEU A 231 -5.67 2.15 -1.98
N LEU A 232 -5.68 3.48 -1.87
CA LEU A 232 -5.59 4.26 -0.63
C LEU A 232 -6.85 4.19 0.25
N SER A 233 -7.91 3.53 -0.19
CA SER A 233 -9.15 3.39 0.58
C SER A 233 -9.11 2.14 1.44
N TYR A 234 -8.84 2.30 2.73
CA TYR A 234 -8.61 1.23 3.68
C TYR A 234 -9.85 0.35 3.88
N ASP A 235 -9.71 -0.96 3.66
CA ASP A 235 -10.83 -1.89 3.49
C ASP A 235 -11.55 -2.24 4.80
N LYS A 236 -10.87 -2.12 5.93
CA LYS A 236 -11.40 -2.52 7.24
C LYS A 236 -12.36 -1.49 7.81
N THR A 237 -12.01 -0.20 7.74
CA THR A 237 -12.78 0.88 8.37
C THR A 237 -13.46 1.79 7.37
N GLY A 238 -12.92 1.95 6.15
CA GLY A 238 -13.39 2.96 5.20
C GLY A 238 -12.60 4.26 5.23
N ALA A 239 -11.58 4.37 6.10
CA ALA A 239 -10.61 5.46 6.08
C ALA A 239 -9.95 5.59 4.69
N VAL A 240 -9.66 6.83 4.27
CA VAL A 240 -8.94 7.12 3.03
C VAL A 240 -7.63 7.80 3.40
N LEU A 241 -6.51 7.20 3.01
CA LEU A 241 -5.18 7.71 3.32
C LEU A 241 -4.81 8.91 2.45
N ALA A 242 -4.05 9.85 3.00
CA ALA A 242 -3.44 10.92 2.21
C ALA A 242 -2.26 10.41 1.37
N ALA A 243 -1.39 9.54 1.92
CA ALA A 243 -0.33 8.85 1.20
C ALA A 243 -0.01 7.49 1.84
N ILE A 244 0.80 6.65 1.17
CA ILE A 244 1.26 5.37 1.73
C ILE A 244 2.60 5.45 2.45
N THR A 245 3.24 6.62 2.44
CA THR A 245 4.59 6.84 2.98
C THR A 245 4.54 7.84 4.14
N THR A 246 5.56 7.76 4.99
CA THR A 246 5.88 8.82 5.95
C THR A 246 7.14 9.55 5.52
N SER A 247 7.36 10.76 6.03
CA SER A 247 8.66 11.46 6.06
C SER A 247 9.34 11.70 4.72
N LEU A 248 8.57 11.69 3.63
CA LEU A 248 9.06 12.23 2.37
C LEU A 248 8.90 13.76 2.42
N PRO A 249 9.97 14.51 2.14
CA PRO A 249 9.98 15.96 2.31
C PRO A 249 9.12 16.67 1.26
N GLU A 250 8.45 17.76 1.64
CA GLU A 250 7.88 18.73 0.68
C GLU A 250 8.97 19.29 -0.25
N THR A 251 10.14 19.59 0.33
CA THR A 251 11.35 20.08 -0.35
C THR A 251 12.56 19.35 0.21
N ILE A 252 13.37 18.74 -0.66
CA ILE A 252 14.59 18.00 -0.25
C ILE A 252 15.50 18.91 0.62
N GLY A 253 15.93 18.38 1.75
CA GLY A 253 16.79 19.06 2.73
C GLY A 253 16.03 19.91 3.75
N GLU A 254 14.72 20.08 3.61
CA GLU A 254 13.89 20.78 4.60
C GLU A 254 13.34 19.83 5.68
N ILE A 255 12.67 20.43 6.66
CA ILE A 255 12.19 19.76 7.88
C ILE A 255 10.74 19.28 7.81
N ARG A 256 10.02 19.62 6.74
CA ARG A 256 8.59 19.33 6.56
C ARG A 256 8.38 17.93 5.99
N ASN A 257 8.61 16.96 6.86
CA ASN A 257 8.70 15.53 6.53
C ASN A 257 7.70 14.80 7.42
N TRP A 258 6.40 14.92 7.12
CA TRP A 258 5.32 14.40 7.97
C TRP A 258 4.92 12.98 7.62
N ASP A 259 4.25 12.31 8.55
CA ASP A 259 3.55 11.07 8.28
C ASP A 259 2.19 11.34 7.66
N TYR A 260 2.00 10.90 6.41
CA TYR A 260 0.78 11.09 5.62
C TYR A 260 -0.08 9.82 5.54
N ARG A 261 0.24 8.80 6.33
CA ARG A 261 -0.48 7.50 6.31
C ARG A 261 -1.82 7.50 7.05
N PHE A 262 -2.32 8.67 7.41
CA PHE A 262 -3.54 8.87 8.18
C PHE A 262 -4.70 9.38 7.32
N CYS A 263 -5.90 9.33 7.90
CA CYS A 263 -7.13 9.80 7.27
C CYS A 263 -7.35 11.28 7.60
N TRP A 264 -6.98 12.16 6.67
CA TRP A 264 -7.28 13.58 6.74
C TRP A 264 -8.72 13.82 6.28
N ILE A 265 -9.58 14.39 7.13
CA ILE A 265 -11.02 14.52 6.85
C ILE A 265 -11.27 15.30 5.56
N ARG A 266 -10.50 16.37 5.33
CA ARG A 266 -10.59 17.18 4.12
C ARG A 266 -10.24 16.37 2.87
N ASP A 267 -9.04 15.79 2.85
CA ASP A 267 -8.49 15.07 1.71
C ASP A 267 -9.34 13.84 1.38
N ALA A 268 -9.74 13.08 2.40
CA ALA A 268 -10.63 11.94 2.27
C ALA A 268 -11.99 12.37 1.68
N SER A 269 -12.59 13.46 2.17
CA SER A 269 -13.86 13.97 1.64
C SER A 269 -13.76 14.35 0.15
N MET A 270 -12.67 15.00 -0.26
CA MET A 270 -12.42 15.33 -1.67
C MET A 270 -12.30 14.07 -2.54
N VAL A 271 -11.58 13.04 -2.06
CA VAL A 271 -11.48 11.75 -2.74
C VAL A 271 -12.85 11.10 -2.87
N ILE A 272 -13.64 11.06 -1.80
CA ILE A 272 -14.97 10.44 -1.82
C ILE A 272 -15.91 11.12 -2.80
N LYS A 273 -15.89 12.46 -2.87
CA LYS A 273 -16.67 13.20 -3.86
C LYS A 273 -16.35 12.78 -5.28
N ILE A 274 -15.07 12.73 -5.63
CA ILE A 274 -14.62 12.31 -6.97
C ILE A 274 -14.98 10.85 -7.24
N MET A 275 -14.70 9.95 -6.30
CA MET A 275 -14.96 8.52 -6.49
C MET A 275 -16.45 8.21 -6.64
N THR A 276 -17.31 9.00 -5.99
CA THR A 276 -18.77 8.98 -6.14
C THR A 276 -19.18 9.37 -7.56
N GLU A 277 -18.66 10.49 -8.09
CA GLU A 277 -18.91 10.93 -9.47
C GLU A 277 -18.41 9.95 -10.53
N LEU A 278 -17.37 9.17 -10.20
CA LEU A 278 -16.83 8.09 -11.02
C LEU A 278 -17.65 6.78 -10.96
N GLY A 279 -18.70 6.72 -10.14
CA GLY A 279 -19.62 5.57 -10.03
C GLY A 279 -19.29 4.57 -8.93
N HIS A 280 -18.42 4.92 -7.97
CA HIS A 280 -17.97 4.00 -6.91
C HIS A 280 -18.66 4.21 -5.56
N GLU A 281 -19.99 4.27 -5.52
CA GLU A 281 -20.81 4.50 -4.30
C GLU A 281 -20.33 3.76 -3.04
N ASN A 282 -19.94 2.49 -3.16
CA ASN A 282 -19.52 1.68 -2.02
C ASN A 282 -18.35 2.28 -1.23
N ILE A 283 -17.48 3.07 -1.86
CA ILE A 283 -16.38 3.75 -1.17
C ILE A 283 -16.90 4.88 -0.28
N ALA A 284 -17.90 5.62 -0.75
CA ALA A 284 -18.52 6.74 -0.07
C ALA A 284 -19.29 6.25 1.15
N ARG A 285 -20.13 5.22 0.97
CA ARG A 285 -20.84 4.58 2.08
C ARG A 285 -19.90 4.12 3.20
N ARG A 286 -18.76 3.53 2.84
CA ARG A 286 -17.78 3.04 3.83
C ARG A 286 -17.06 4.17 4.55
N TYR A 287 -16.70 5.24 3.84
CA TYR A 287 -16.13 6.43 4.47
C TYR A 287 -17.13 7.14 5.39
N LEU A 288 -18.40 7.27 4.98
CA LEU A 288 -19.43 7.87 5.82
C LEU A 288 -19.69 7.04 7.09
N ASN A 289 -19.65 5.72 7.00
CA ASN A 289 -19.68 4.85 8.18
C ASN A 289 -18.43 5.04 9.07
N PHE A 290 -17.24 5.23 8.48
CA PHE A 290 -16.06 5.62 9.25
C PHE A 290 -16.27 6.93 10.01
N ILE A 291 -16.90 7.95 9.39
CA ILE A 291 -17.22 9.22 10.06
C ILE A 291 -18.23 9.04 11.19
N ILE A 292 -19.28 8.23 11.00
CA ILE A 292 -20.24 7.92 12.05
C ILE A 292 -19.52 7.26 13.24
N ASP A 293 -18.66 6.28 12.97
CA ASP A 293 -17.90 5.56 14.00
C ASP A 293 -16.90 6.45 14.77
N LEU A 294 -16.54 7.62 14.25
CA LEU A 294 -15.61 8.56 14.90
C LEU A 294 -16.25 9.41 15.99
N ILE A 295 -17.59 9.55 15.98
CA ILE A 295 -18.34 10.46 16.87
C ILE A 295 -19.20 9.61 17.82
N PRO A 296 -18.60 8.94 18.83
CA PRO A 296 -19.34 8.20 19.84
C PRO A 296 -20.21 9.11 20.73
N GLU A 297 -19.82 10.37 20.92
CA GLU A 297 -20.51 11.35 21.77
C GLU A 297 -20.98 12.56 20.95
N LYS A 298 -22.19 13.07 21.24
CA LYS A 298 -22.86 14.08 20.40
C LYS A 298 -22.21 15.47 20.44
N ASP A 299 -21.38 15.75 21.45
CA ASP A 299 -20.63 16.98 21.65
C ASP A 299 -19.14 16.85 21.29
N GLU A 300 -18.74 15.68 20.79
CA GLU A 300 -17.37 15.45 20.38
C GLU A 300 -17.03 16.23 19.11
N LYS A 301 -15.93 16.99 19.17
CA LYS A 301 -15.43 17.76 18.04
C LYS A 301 -14.67 16.87 17.07
N ILE A 302 -14.96 17.04 15.79
CA ILE A 302 -14.20 16.39 14.72
C ILE A 302 -12.78 16.98 14.65
N GLN A 303 -11.77 16.12 14.73
CA GLN A 303 -10.36 16.42 14.49
C GLN A 303 -10.08 16.53 13.00
N ILE A 304 -8.99 17.19 12.64
CA ILE A 304 -8.63 17.34 11.22
C ILE A 304 -8.18 16.02 10.58
N MET A 305 -7.70 15.09 11.40
CA MET A 305 -7.28 13.76 10.95
C MET A 305 -7.40 12.71 12.06
N TYR A 306 -7.40 11.45 11.65
CA TYR A 306 -7.49 10.27 12.49
C TYR A 306 -6.62 9.14 11.96
N GLY A 307 -6.23 8.22 12.84
CA GLY A 307 -5.62 6.97 12.45
C GLY A 307 -6.57 6.12 11.61
N ILE A 308 -6.02 5.20 10.80
CA ILE A 308 -6.84 4.42 9.87
C ILE A 308 -7.75 3.42 10.60
N ASN A 309 -7.46 3.10 11.87
CA ASN A 309 -8.33 2.33 12.76
C ASN A 309 -9.13 3.21 13.75
N ARG A 310 -9.27 4.52 13.47
CA ARG A 310 -9.99 5.54 14.25
C ARG A 310 -9.26 6.05 15.50
N GLU A 311 -7.94 5.89 15.54
CA GLU A 311 -7.12 6.47 16.59
C GLU A 311 -7.24 8.01 16.58
N LYS A 312 -7.51 8.57 17.76
CA LYS A 312 -7.65 10.02 17.96
C LYS A 312 -6.31 10.68 18.28
N THR A 313 -5.48 9.99 19.05
CA THR A 313 -4.13 10.45 19.38
C THR A 313 -3.14 9.84 18.40
N LEU A 314 -2.45 10.70 17.64
CA LEU A 314 -1.42 10.31 16.69
C LEU A 314 -0.07 10.83 17.15
N THR A 315 0.43 10.25 18.25
CA THR A 315 1.69 10.65 18.90
C THR A 315 2.81 10.71 17.87
N GLU A 316 3.33 11.92 17.65
CA GLU A 316 4.47 12.14 16.77
C GLU A 316 5.77 11.80 17.50
N GLN A 317 6.64 11.08 16.81
CA GLN A 317 8.00 10.76 17.28
C GLN A 317 8.98 10.86 16.12
N THR A 318 10.23 11.23 16.42
CA THR A 318 11.32 11.25 15.44
C THR A 318 12.12 9.96 15.50
N LEU A 319 12.56 9.47 14.33
CA LEU A 319 13.43 8.32 14.18
C LEU A 319 14.84 8.80 13.84
N ASP A 320 15.58 9.21 14.86
CA ASP A 320 16.88 9.91 14.69
C ASP A 320 17.99 9.03 14.11
N HIS A 321 17.81 7.69 14.10
CA HIS A 321 18.75 6.75 13.50
C HIS A 321 18.66 6.67 11.97
N LEU A 322 17.58 7.20 11.36
CA LEU A 322 17.40 7.25 9.91
C LEU A 322 17.85 8.60 9.35
N SER A 323 18.62 8.58 8.27
CA SER A 323 19.10 9.82 7.61
C SER A 323 17.99 10.65 6.97
N GLY A 324 16.87 10.02 6.60
CA GLY A 324 15.76 10.63 5.89
C GLY A 324 15.95 10.62 4.37
N TYR A 325 14.83 10.78 3.64
CA TYR A 325 14.86 10.75 2.17
C TYR A 325 15.81 11.82 1.63
N GLU A 326 16.84 11.41 0.88
CA GLU A 326 17.92 12.28 0.41
C GLU A 326 18.57 13.13 1.53
N ASN A 327 18.75 12.53 2.72
CA ASN A 327 19.26 13.15 3.94
C ASN A 327 18.36 14.27 4.51
N SER A 328 17.06 14.24 4.21
CA SER A 328 16.09 15.21 4.74
C SER A 328 15.58 14.76 6.11
N ALA A 329 16.15 15.31 7.17
CA ALA A 329 15.73 15.08 8.55
C ALA A 329 14.81 16.22 9.07
N PRO A 330 13.98 15.98 10.10
CA PRO A 330 13.78 14.71 10.80
C PRO A 330 12.93 13.70 10.03
N VAL A 331 13.13 12.41 10.31
CA VAL A 331 12.17 11.35 9.98
C VAL A 331 11.15 11.26 11.11
N ARG A 332 9.86 11.39 10.79
CA ARG A 332 8.74 11.33 11.72
C ARG A 332 7.83 10.14 11.47
N ILE A 333 7.23 9.64 12.53
CA ILE A 333 6.05 8.78 12.46
C ILE A 333 5.02 9.31 13.45
N GLY A 334 3.74 9.09 13.16
CA GLY A 334 2.69 9.87 13.82
C GLY A 334 2.61 11.29 13.24
N ASN A 335 1.66 12.09 13.73
CA ASN A 335 1.45 13.43 13.17
C ASN A 335 0.78 14.35 14.18
N ALA A 336 1.55 15.30 14.72
CA ALA A 336 1.08 16.21 15.77
C ALA A 336 -0.05 17.15 15.33
N ALA A 337 -0.36 17.24 14.03
CA ALA A 337 -1.43 18.10 13.57
C ALA A 337 -2.84 17.62 13.97
N PHE A 338 -3.00 16.43 14.58
CA PHE A 338 -4.30 15.98 15.11
C PHE A 338 -4.87 16.94 16.17
N GLU A 339 -4.01 17.72 16.85
CA GLU A 339 -4.39 18.74 17.83
C GLU A 339 -4.79 20.08 17.20
N GLN A 340 -4.48 20.28 15.91
CA GLN A 340 -4.76 21.54 15.23
C GLN A 340 -6.26 21.68 14.92
N LYS A 341 -6.70 22.94 14.86
CA LYS A 341 -8.04 23.32 14.42
C LYS A 341 -7.99 23.91 13.02
N GLN A 342 -8.65 23.25 12.06
CA GLN A 342 -8.83 23.76 10.70
C GLN A 342 -10.34 23.80 10.39
N ASN A 343 -10.88 24.99 10.09
CA ASN A 343 -12.33 25.18 9.96
C ASN A 343 -12.89 24.79 8.58
N ASP A 344 -12.02 24.60 7.58
CA ASP A 344 -12.40 24.23 6.21
C ASP A 344 -12.84 22.76 6.10
N ILE A 345 -12.48 21.89 7.06
CA ILE A 345 -12.85 20.46 7.06
C ILE A 345 -14.36 20.25 7.12
N TYR A 346 -15.09 21.17 7.75
CA TYR A 346 -16.52 21.01 8.01
C TYR A 346 -17.35 21.15 6.73
N GLY A 347 -17.05 22.14 5.91
CA GLY A 347 -17.79 22.41 4.68
C GLY A 347 -17.68 21.25 3.69
N ILE A 348 -16.48 20.70 3.51
CA ILE A 348 -16.26 19.59 2.58
C ILE A 348 -16.88 18.28 3.07
N LEU A 349 -16.91 18.04 4.39
CA LEU A 349 -17.57 16.86 4.96
C LEU A 349 -19.09 16.93 4.80
N VAL A 350 -19.70 18.08 5.09
CA VAL A 350 -21.14 18.30 4.88
C VAL A 350 -21.51 18.17 3.39
N ASP A 351 -20.66 18.65 2.48
CA ASP A 351 -20.86 18.49 1.03
C ASP A 351 -20.91 17.01 0.62
N VAL A 352 -20.04 16.17 1.17
CA VAL A 352 -20.05 14.71 0.92
C VAL A 352 -21.32 14.04 1.46
N ILE A 353 -21.77 14.42 2.67
CA ILE A 353 -23.03 13.90 3.25
C ILE A 353 -24.22 14.31 2.38
N TYR A 354 -24.28 15.58 1.96
CA TYR A 354 -25.32 16.09 1.09
C TYR A 354 -25.32 15.37 -0.28
N GLN A 355 -24.15 15.18 -0.87
CA GLN A 355 -24.00 14.45 -2.13
C GLN A 355 -24.51 13.01 -1.99
N HIS A 356 -24.17 12.33 -0.88
CA HIS A 356 -24.64 10.96 -0.63
C HIS A 356 -26.17 10.88 -0.60
N PHE A 357 -26.84 11.76 0.15
CA PHE A 357 -28.30 11.82 0.19
C PHE A 357 -28.94 12.21 -1.14
N SER A 358 -28.27 13.04 -1.94
CA SER A 358 -28.81 13.50 -3.22
C SER A 358 -28.69 12.45 -4.32
N MET A 359 -27.70 11.55 -4.21
CA MET A 359 -27.36 10.61 -5.28
C MET A 359 -27.81 9.17 -5.00
N TYR A 360 -28.02 8.80 -3.74
CA TYR A 360 -28.26 7.41 -3.34
C TYR A 360 -29.41 7.27 -2.35
N GLU A 361 -30.03 6.09 -2.36
CA GLU A 361 -30.97 5.71 -1.31
C GLU A 361 -30.20 5.39 -0.03
N THR A 362 -30.53 6.08 1.05
CA THR A 362 -29.97 5.86 2.37
C THR A 362 -31.04 5.29 3.30
N THR A 363 -30.67 4.35 4.17
CA THR A 363 -31.59 3.84 5.18
C THR A 363 -31.94 4.95 6.17
N LEU A 364 -33.15 4.90 6.74
CA LEU A 364 -33.57 5.88 7.75
C LEU A 364 -32.54 6.00 8.90
N GLN A 365 -32.11 4.86 9.44
CA GLN A 365 -31.09 4.80 10.49
C GLN A 365 -29.80 5.54 10.09
N ASN A 366 -29.24 5.24 8.93
CA ASN A 366 -27.99 5.86 8.49
C ASN A 366 -28.17 7.36 8.23
N SER A 367 -29.33 7.78 7.72
CA SER A 367 -29.65 9.20 7.54
C SER A 367 -29.74 9.96 8.87
N GLU A 368 -30.27 9.34 9.92
CA GLU A 368 -30.35 9.94 11.26
C GLU A 368 -28.98 10.02 11.95
N GLU A 369 -28.12 9.01 11.76
CA GLU A 369 -26.73 9.00 12.22
C GLU A 369 -25.93 10.13 11.54
N LEU A 370 -25.99 10.23 10.21
CA LEU A 370 -25.31 11.31 9.46
C LEU A 370 -25.88 12.70 9.78
N TRP A 371 -27.20 12.81 9.99
CA TRP A 371 -27.79 14.07 10.43
C TRP A 371 -27.28 14.51 11.80
N THR A 372 -27.05 13.56 12.71
CA THR A 372 -26.42 13.84 14.01
C THR A 372 -25.01 14.39 13.84
N VAL A 373 -24.22 13.85 12.91
CA VAL A 373 -22.89 14.38 12.54
C VAL A 373 -23.00 15.82 12.01
N VAL A 374 -23.95 16.10 11.12
CA VAL A 374 -24.15 17.47 10.60
C VAL A 374 -24.50 18.45 11.72
N LEU A 375 -25.36 18.05 12.66
CA LEU A 375 -25.73 18.90 13.81
C LEU A 375 -24.58 19.15 14.79
N SER A 376 -23.62 18.22 14.95
CA SER A 376 -22.46 18.44 15.80
C SER A 376 -21.43 19.38 15.17
N ILE A 377 -21.42 19.49 13.84
CA ILE A 377 -20.54 20.39 13.08
C ILE A 377 -21.02 21.85 13.10
N ILE A 378 -22.34 22.07 13.05
CA ILE A 378 -22.94 23.41 12.88
C ILE A 378 -23.07 24.18 14.20
N LYS A 379 -23.13 23.47 15.33
CA LYS A 379 -23.21 24.07 16.68
C LYS A 379 -21.86 24.59 17.16
#